data_AF-A0A7L4PDE6-F1
#
_entry.id   AF-A0A7L4PDE6-F1
#
_cell.length_a   1.000
_cell.length_b   1.000
_cell.length_c   1.000
_cell.angle_alpha   90.00
_cell.angle_beta   90.00
_cell.angle_gamma   90.00
#
_symmetry.space_group_name_H-M   'P 1'
#
loop_
_entity.id
_entity.type
_entity.pdbx_description
1 polymer ?
#
loop_
_entity_poly.entity_id
_entity_poly.type
_entity_poly.pdbx_seq_one_letter_code
_entity_poly.pdbx_strand_id
1 'polypeptide(L)'
;MKTPERITVAMDEDDFKLFKKTREELGLSQSELVREALRFYSKHRVLFESIEDLKLYTHAEMLGRGEHVIMDIDHWLLFLKFIETHPDKDEFWELNKAICEAHADQFKHKYLHVEPVLRRLEACNLFTLTQTSKREFTLVLSSDILKEFVKMLLQETLRGMGFNVDIKEDLAKLRLKVSECQQ
;
A
#
# COMPACT_ATOMS: atom_id res chain seq x y z
N MET A 1 13.46 -47.53 -8.40
CA MET A 1 12.73 -46.26 -8.16
C MET A 1 11.26 -46.50 -8.43
N LYS A 2 10.35 -46.02 -7.58
CA LYS A 2 8.91 -46.11 -7.83
C LYS A 2 8.58 -45.30 -9.08
N THR A 3 7.77 -45.83 -9.99
CA THR A 3 7.36 -45.11 -11.20
C THR A 3 6.68 -43.81 -10.80
N PRO A 4 7.07 -42.65 -11.34
CA PRO A 4 6.40 -41.40 -11.02
C PRO A 4 4.97 -41.42 -11.55
N GLU A 5 4.04 -40.92 -10.73
CA GLU A 5 2.66 -40.67 -11.14
C GLU A 5 2.63 -39.67 -12.29
N ARG A 6 1.82 -39.94 -13.31
CA ARG A 6 1.71 -39.10 -14.52
C ARG A 6 0.40 -38.33 -14.49
N ILE A 7 0.48 -37.05 -14.83
CA ILE A 7 -0.68 -36.18 -15.04
C ILE A 7 -0.66 -35.67 -16.47
N THR A 8 -1.84 -35.56 -17.08
CA THR A 8 -2.06 -34.91 -18.38
C THR A 8 -3.04 -33.78 -18.14
N VAL A 9 -2.69 -32.58 -18.58
CA VAL A 9 -3.49 -31.37 -18.36
C VAL A 9 -3.86 -30.78 -19.71
N ALA A 10 -5.15 -30.56 -19.95
CA ALA A 10 -5.61 -29.76 -21.08
C ALA A 10 -5.55 -28.28 -20.69
N MET A 11 -5.03 -27.45 -21.59
CA MET A 11 -4.94 -26.00 -21.43
C MET A 11 -5.64 -25.34 -22.60
N ASP A 12 -6.25 -24.18 -22.38
CA ASP A 12 -6.70 -23.35 -23.47
C ASP A 12 -5.52 -22.69 -24.20
N GLU A 13 -5.80 -21.98 -25.28
CA GLU A 13 -4.76 -21.40 -26.12
C GLU A 13 -3.95 -20.32 -25.40
N ASP A 14 -4.58 -19.54 -24.52
CA ASP A 14 -3.95 -18.42 -23.83
C ASP A 14 -3.07 -18.92 -22.67
N ASP A 15 -3.57 -19.86 -21.88
CA ASP A 15 -2.80 -20.56 -20.85
C ASP A 15 -1.60 -21.31 -21.45
N PHE A 16 -1.78 -21.95 -22.60
CA PHE A 16 -0.69 -22.65 -23.26
C PHE A 16 0.37 -21.69 -23.81
N LYS A 17 -0.03 -20.52 -24.34
CA LYS A 17 0.90 -19.46 -24.75
C LYS A 17 1.70 -18.94 -23.56
N LEU A 18 1.03 -18.65 -22.45
CA LEU A 18 1.67 -18.22 -21.19
C LEU A 18 2.67 -19.29 -20.71
N PHE A 19 2.25 -20.55 -20.65
CA PHE A 19 3.10 -21.66 -20.24
C PHE A 19 4.35 -21.79 -21.12
N LYS A 20 4.20 -21.69 -22.44
CA LYS A 20 5.31 -21.77 -23.40
C LYS A 20 6.29 -20.61 -23.19
N LYS A 21 5.79 -19.39 -23.06
CA LYS A 21 6.59 -18.19 -22.82
C LYS A 21 7.38 -18.30 -21.51
N THR A 22 6.72 -18.61 -20.39
CA THR A 22 7.38 -18.74 -19.08
C THR A 22 8.45 -19.83 -19.10
N ARG A 23 8.18 -20.95 -19.77
CA ARG A 23 9.15 -22.03 -19.94
C ARG A 23 10.39 -21.57 -20.71
N GLU A 24 10.21 -20.79 -21.77
CA GLU A 24 11.30 -20.24 -22.59
C GLU A 24 12.11 -19.19 -21.81
N GLU A 25 11.45 -18.28 -21.09
CA GLU A 25 12.11 -17.24 -20.29
C GLU A 25 12.94 -17.82 -19.14
N LEU A 26 12.47 -18.89 -18.50
CA LEU A 26 13.15 -19.53 -17.38
C LEU A 26 14.11 -20.67 -17.81
N GLY A 27 14.09 -21.09 -19.08
CA GLY A 27 14.92 -22.18 -19.59
C GLY A 27 14.61 -23.56 -18.97
N LEU A 28 13.38 -23.77 -18.48
CA LEU A 28 12.99 -24.99 -17.76
C LEU A 28 12.35 -26.05 -18.67
N SER A 29 12.38 -27.32 -18.25
CA SER A 29 11.53 -28.34 -18.89
C SER A 29 10.06 -28.16 -18.51
N GLN A 30 9.12 -28.68 -19.33
CA GLN A 30 7.68 -28.61 -19.03
C GLN A 30 7.36 -29.22 -17.65
N SER A 31 7.90 -30.41 -17.38
CA SER A 31 7.67 -31.11 -16.12
C SER A 31 8.30 -30.40 -14.92
N GLU A 32 9.41 -29.69 -15.12
CA GLU A 32 10.04 -28.90 -14.07
C GLU A 32 9.23 -27.65 -13.75
N LEU A 33 8.80 -26.91 -14.78
CA LEU A 33 7.93 -25.74 -14.60
C LEU A 33 6.64 -26.12 -13.84
N VAL A 34 5.98 -27.21 -14.22
CA VAL A 34 4.76 -27.68 -13.52
C VAL A 34 5.05 -28.05 -12.07
N ARG A 35 6.16 -28.74 -11.79
CA ARG A 35 6.52 -29.12 -10.41
C ARG A 35 6.89 -27.93 -9.54
N GLU A 36 7.65 -26.98 -10.08
CA GLU A 36 8.00 -25.74 -9.38
C GLU A 36 6.77 -24.88 -9.14
N ALA A 37 5.91 -24.70 -10.14
CA ALA A 37 4.66 -23.97 -9.99
C ALA A 37 3.75 -24.61 -8.93
N LEU A 38 3.60 -25.93 -8.92
CA LEU A 38 2.79 -26.64 -7.93
C LEU A 38 3.39 -26.51 -6.51
N ARG A 39 4.71 -26.66 -6.36
CA ARG A 39 5.40 -26.46 -5.08
C ARG A 39 5.24 -25.03 -4.58
N PHE A 40 5.45 -24.07 -5.47
CA PHE A 40 5.32 -22.65 -5.18
C PHE A 40 3.90 -22.31 -4.73
N TYR A 41 2.89 -22.71 -5.52
CA TYR A 41 1.49 -22.48 -5.18
C TYR A 41 1.13 -23.14 -3.86
N SER A 42 1.46 -24.43 -3.66
CA SER A 42 1.15 -25.14 -2.41
C SER A 42 1.79 -24.48 -1.18
N LYS A 43 3.04 -24.01 -1.30
CA LYS A 43 3.78 -23.35 -0.22
C LYS A 43 3.24 -21.96 0.12
N HIS A 44 2.80 -21.20 -0.89
CA HIS A 44 2.47 -19.78 -0.73
C HIS A 44 0.99 -19.45 -0.89
N ARG A 45 0.11 -20.42 -1.20
CA ARG A 45 -1.33 -20.19 -1.44
C ARG A 45 -2.01 -19.37 -0.34
N VAL A 46 -1.63 -19.57 0.93
CA VAL A 46 -2.19 -18.83 2.06
C VAL A 46 -1.91 -17.33 1.96
N LEU A 47 -0.76 -16.94 1.40
CA LEU A 47 -0.43 -15.53 1.17
C LEU A 47 -1.35 -14.92 0.10
N PHE A 48 -1.65 -15.67 -0.95
CA PHE A 48 -2.53 -15.22 -2.04
C PHE A 48 -4.02 -15.26 -1.67
N GLU A 49 -4.41 -16.15 -0.76
CA GLU A 49 -5.79 -16.24 -0.25
C GLU A 49 -6.10 -15.14 0.77
N SER A 50 -5.09 -14.61 1.47
CA SER A 50 -5.28 -13.65 2.57
C SER A 50 -4.97 -12.19 2.20
N ILE A 51 -4.22 -11.95 1.12
CA ILE A 51 -3.78 -10.61 0.72
C ILE A 51 -4.44 -10.26 -0.62
N GLU A 52 -5.10 -9.11 -0.68
CA GLU A 52 -5.57 -8.53 -1.94
C GLU A 52 -4.37 -8.29 -2.88
N ASP A 53 -4.43 -8.81 -4.11
CA ASP A 53 -3.35 -8.70 -5.11
C ASP A 53 -2.80 -7.28 -5.22
N LEU A 54 -3.68 -6.27 -5.25
CA LEU A 54 -3.30 -4.87 -5.38
C LEU A 54 -2.41 -4.39 -4.22
N LYS A 55 -2.67 -4.86 -2.98
CA LYS A 55 -1.84 -4.51 -1.82
C LYS A 55 -0.46 -5.15 -1.94
N LEU A 56 -0.39 -6.43 -2.34
CA LEU A 56 0.90 -7.11 -2.55
C LEU A 56 1.75 -6.40 -3.62
N TYR A 57 1.16 -6.05 -4.76
CA TYR A 57 1.85 -5.29 -5.81
C TYR A 57 2.31 -3.92 -5.31
N THR A 58 1.48 -3.23 -4.54
CA THR A 58 1.82 -1.91 -3.98
C THR A 58 3.01 -2.02 -3.02
N HIS A 59 3.03 -3.01 -2.12
CA HIS A 59 4.17 -3.26 -1.25
C HIS A 59 5.44 -3.60 -2.04
N ALA A 60 5.34 -4.49 -3.02
CA ALA A 60 6.48 -4.89 -3.85
C ALA A 60 7.06 -3.70 -4.65
N GLU A 61 6.20 -2.83 -5.20
CA GLU A 61 6.62 -1.60 -5.90
C GLU A 61 7.39 -0.66 -4.94
N MET A 62 6.80 -0.36 -3.79
CA MET A 62 7.34 0.60 -2.82
C MET A 62 8.68 0.13 -2.24
N LEU A 63 8.78 -1.15 -1.88
CA LEU A 63 10.00 -1.74 -1.33
C LEU A 63 11.06 -1.93 -2.41
N GLY A 64 10.67 -2.34 -3.62
CA GLY A 64 11.59 -2.57 -4.73
C GLY A 64 12.32 -1.31 -5.21
N ARG A 65 11.71 -0.12 -5.00
CA ARG A 65 12.33 1.18 -5.31
C ARG A 65 13.19 1.74 -4.17
N GLY A 66 13.16 1.13 -2.99
CA GLY A 66 13.83 1.67 -1.80
C GLY A 66 13.18 2.94 -1.24
N GLU A 67 11.95 3.26 -1.65
CA GLU A 67 11.19 4.42 -1.12
C GLU A 67 10.67 4.14 0.31
N HIS A 68 10.52 2.88 0.68
CA HIS A 68 9.89 2.45 1.93
C HIS A 68 10.73 1.41 2.67
N VAL A 69 10.57 1.37 3.99
CA VAL A 69 11.10 0.33 4.88
C VAL A 69 9.95 -0.38 5.59
N ILE A 70 10.11 -1.67 5.90
CA ILE A 70 9.19 -2.39 6.79
C ILE A 70 9.62 -2.09 8.23
N MET A 71 8.74 -1.48 9.01
CA MET A 71 8.96 -1.15 10.41
C MET A 71 7.85 -1.74 11.27
N ASP A 72 8.24 -2.25 12.44
CA ASP A 72 7.29 -2.69 13.46
C ASP A 72 6.49 -1.51 14.03
N ILE A 73 5.21 -1.71 14.30
CA ILE A 73 4.30 -0.62 14.68
C ILE A 73 4.67 -0.02 16.04
N ASP A 74 5.13 -0.81 16.99
CA ASP A 74 5.48 -0.31 18.33
C ASP A 74 6.72 0.58 18.27
N HIS A 75 7.70 0.23 17.43
CA HIS A 75 8.86 1.07 17.18
C HIS A 75 8.48 2.40 16.53
N TRP A 76 7.58 2.37 15.55
CA TRP A 76 7.08 3.60 14.93
C TRP A 76 6.36 4.51 15.93
N LEU A 77 5.47 3.93 16.74
CA LEU A 77 4.76 4.66 17.80
C LEU A 77 5.74 5.21 18.86
N LEU A 78 6.80 4.48 19.19
CA LEU A 78 7.85 4.93 20.10
C LEU A 78 8.57 6.17 19.55
N PHE A 79 8.91 6.19 18.26
CA PHE A 79 9.54 7.36 17.63
C PHE A 79 8.63 8.58 17.65
N LEU A 80 7.36 8.43 17.27
CA LEU A 80 6.40 9.54 17.31
C LEU A 80 6.22 10.09 18.73
N LYS A 81 6.11 9.21 19.72
CA LYS A 81 6.01 9.63 21.12
C LYS A 81 7.29 10.34 21.60
N PHE A 82 8.45 9.90 21.14
CA PHE A 82 9.72 10.54 21.46
C PHE A 82 9.80 11.96 20.87
N ILE A 83 9.40 12.13 19.61
CA ILE A 83 9.34 13.42 18.91
C ILE A 83 8.51 14.43 19.72
N GLU A 84 7.34 14.04 20.24
CA GLU A 84 6.48 14.93 21.03
C GLU A 84 7.15 15.51 22.28
N THR A 85 8.18 14.85 22.79
CA THR A 85 8.94 15.27 23.97
C THR A 85 10.30 15.89 23.63
N HIS A 86 10.69 15.89 22.37
CA HIS A 86 12.00 16.37 21.94
C HIS A 86 12.05 17.90 21.91
N PRO A 87 13.18 18.55 22.28
CA PRO A 87 13.34 20.00 22.18
C PRO A 87 13.08 20.56 20.76
N ASP A 88 13.47 19.80 19.74
CA ASP A 88 13.38 20.21 18.33
C ASP A 88 12.11 19.71 17.62
N LYS A 89 11.04 19.43 18.37
CA LYS A 89 9.80 18.88 17.80
C LYS A 89 9.17 19.77 16.72
N ASP A 90 9.28 21.09 16.87
CA ASP A 90 8.70 22.04 15.91
C ASP A 90 9.46 21.99 14.58
N GLU A 91 10.79 21.84 14.63
CA GLU A 91 11.62 21.63 13.44
C GLU A 91 11.27 20.31 12.74
N PHE A 92 11.05 19.23 13.50
CA PHE A 92 10.58 17.96 12.94
C PHE A 92 9.28 18.15 12.16
N TRP A 93 8.30 18.86 12.73
CA TRP A 93 7.00 19.05 12.10
C TRP A 93 7.07 19.93 10.83
N GLU A 94 7.94 20.95 10.81
CA GLU A 94 8.20 21.74 9.60
C GLU A 94 8.87 20.92 8.50
N LEU A 95 9.87 20.10 8.85
CA LEU A 95 10.51 19.19 7.88
C LEU A 95 9.52 18.12 7.38
N ASN A 96 8.70 17.57 8.26
CA ASN A 96 7.65 16.62 7.89
C ASN A 96 6.64 17.24 6.92
N LYS A 97 6.23 18.50 7.15
CA LYS A 97 5.37 19.24 6.24
C LYS A 97 5.99 19.37 4.85
N ALA A 98 7.26 19.76 4.73
CA ALA A 98 7.94 19.86 3.44
C ALA A 98 7.99 18.51 2.69
N ILE A 99 8.14 17.40 3.41
CA ILE A 99 8.06 16.04 2.83
C ILE A 99 6.64 15.75 2.32
N CYS A 100 5.59 16.13 3.06
CA CYS A 100 4.21 15.95 2.64
C CYS A 100 3.87 16.79 1.38
N GLU A 101 4.40 18.00 1.28
CA GLU A 101 4.29 18.83 0.08
C GLU A 101 4.98 18.19 -1.12
N ALA A 102 6.17 17.60 -0.94
CA ALA A 102 6.85 16.86 -2.00
C ALA A 102 6.06 15.62 -2.47
N HIS A 103 5.39 14.91 -1.56
CA HIS A 103 4.46 13.84 -1.93
C HIS A 103 3.28 14.34 -2.77
N ALA A 104 2.79 15.56 -2.50
CA ALA A 104 1.69 16.15 -3.24
C ALA A 104 2.02 16.26 -4.73
N ASP A 105 3.22 16.75 -5.07
CA ASP A 105 3.68 16.88 -6.45
C ASP A 105 3.79 15.51 -7.13
N GLN A 106 4.37 14.52 -6.45
CA GLN A 106 4.46 13.15 -6.97
C GLN A 106 3.09 12.54 -7.25
N PHE A 107 2.13 12.72 -6.33
CA PHE A 107 0.79 12.16 -6.47
C PHE A 107 -0.05 12.91 -7.48
N LYS A 108 0.09 14.23 -7.62
CA LYS A 108 -0.66 15.03 -8.59
C LYS A 108 -0.46 14.56 -10.04
N HIS A 109 0.73 14.04 -10.36
CA HIS A 109 1.02 13.46 -11.67
C HIS A 109 0.50 12.02 -11.83
N LYS A 110 0.33 11.28 -10.73
CA LYS A 110 -0.05 9.85 -10.73
C LYS A 110 -1.55 9.62 -10.51
N TYR A 111 -2.22 10.51 -9.79
CA TYR A 111 -3.59 10.33 -9.31
C TYR A 111 -4.45 11.58 -9.52
N LEU A 112 -5.63 11.39 -10.12
CA LEU A 112 -6.62 12.45 -10.36
C LEU A 112 -7.65 12.59 -9.22
N HIS A 113 -7.70 11.63 -8.30
CA HIS A 113 -8.73 11.53 -7.26
C HIS A 113 -8.09 11.18 -5.91
N VAL A 114 -8.78 11.54 -4.82
CA VAL A 114 -8.31 11.34 -3.44
C VAL A 114 -8.27 9.85 -3.05
N GLU A 115 -9.27 9.06 -3.45
CA GLU A 115 -9.38 7.66 -3.03
C GLU A 115 -8.14 6.80 -3.39
N PRO A 116 -7.59 6.84 -4.62
CA PRO A 116 -6.34 6.15 -4.93
C PRO A 116 -5.15 6.52 -4.03
N VAL A 117 -5.05 7.80 -3.63
CA VAL A 117 -4.01 8.26 -2.70
C VAL A 117 -4.23 7.64 -1.33
N LEU A 118 -5.46 7.67 -0.82
CA LEU A 118 -5.79 7.09 0.48
C LEU A 118 -5.56 5.57 0.50
N ARG A 119 -5.87 4.86 -0.59
CA ARG A 119 -5.60 3.42 -0.72
C ARG A 119 -4.10 3.11 -0.75
N ARG A 120 -3.29 3.97 -1.41
CA ARG A 120 -1.83 3.84 -1.35
C ARG A 120 -1.31 4.04 0.07
N LEU A 121 -1.80 5.04 0.79
CA LEU A 121 -1.39 5.31 2.17
C LEU A 121 -1.89 4.24 3.16
N GLU A 122 -3.07 3.66 2.93
CA GLU A 122 -3.57 2.48 3.65
C GLU A 122 -2.63 1.28 3.45
N ALA A 123 -2.08 1.10 2.24
CA ALA A 123 -1.06 0.07 1.99
C ALA A 123 0.25 0.34 2.76
N CYS A 124 0.51 1.55 3.25
CA CYS A 124 1.62 1.82 4.17
C CYS A 124 1.29 1.50 5.63
N ASN A 125 0.13 0.87 5.89
CA ASN A 125 -0.34 0.46 7.22
C ASN A 125 -0.53 1.64 8.21
N LEU A 126 -0.74 2.86 7.70
CA LEU A 126 -0.98 4.05 8.53
C LEU A 126 -2.38 4.07 9.14
N PHE A 127 -3.35 3.46 8.45
CA PHE A 127 -4.75 3.39 8.83
C PHE A 127 -5.49 2.35 7.99
N THR A 128 -6.67 1.94 8.46
CA THR A 128 -7.65 1.20 7.65
C THR A 128 -8.68 2.18 7.08
N LEU A 129 -8.91 2.11 5.77
CA LEU A 129 -9.80 3.04 5.05
C LEU A 129 -11.21 2.45 4.90
N THR A 130 -12.20 3.20 5.36
CA THR A 130 -13.62 2.96 5.07
C THR A 130 -14.18 4.13 4.29
N GLN A 131 -14.80 3.87 3.14
CA GLN A 131 -15.46 4.89 2.34
C GLN A 131 -16.96 4.89 2.66
N THR A 132 -17.48 6.04 3.11
CA THR A 132 -18.91 6.19 3.42
C THR A 132 -19.67 6.83 2.25
N SER A 133 -18.99 7.64 1.44
CA SER A 133 -19.49 8.16 0.17
C SER A 133 -18.33 8.49 -0.77
N LYS A 134 -18.63 8.92 -2.01
CA LYS A 134 -17.61 9.32 -3.00
C LYS A 134 -16.62 10.39 -2.48
N ARG A 135 -17.03 11.20 -1.50
CA ARG A 135 -16.24 12.32 -0.96
C ARG A 135 -16.00 12.24 0.55
N GLU A 136 -16.44 11.17 1.20
CA GLU A 136 -16.34 11.03 2.66
C GLU A 136 -15.69 9.70 3.02
N PHE A 137 -14.61 9.81 3.79
CA PHE A 137 -13.75 8.71 4.17
C PHE A 137 -13.56 8.71 5.69
N THR A 138 -13.55 7.52 6.27
CA THR A 138 -13.19 7.29 7.66
C THR A 138 -11.91 6.48 7.69
N LEU A 139 -10.90 7.01 8.37
CA LEU A 139 -9.61 6.39 8.56
C LEU A 139 -9.54 5.91 10.00
N VAL A 140 -9.39 4.60 10.18
CA VAL A 140 -9.27 3.98 11.51
C VAL A 140 -7.80 3.78 11.81
N LEU A 141 -7.31 4.44 12.87
CA LEU A 141 -5.92 4.37 13.30
C LEU A 141 -5.74 3.21 14.26
N SER A 142 -4.56 2.59 14.26
CA SER A 142 -4.18 1.58 15.27
C SER A 142 -3.86 2.20 16.63
N SER A 143 -3.54 3.50 16.67
CA SER A 143 -3.20 4.25 17.88
C SER A 143 -3.49 5.75 17.71
N ASP A 144 -3.91 6.42 18.78
CA ASP A 144 -4.11 7.88 18.78
C ASP A 144 -2.80 8.65 18.60
N ILE A 145 -1.63 8.05 18.90
CA ILE A 145 -0.30 8.67 18.68
C ILE A 145 -0.08 8.98 17.19
N LEU A 146 -0.67 8.20 16.28
CA LEU A 146 -0.54 8.40 14.84
C LEU A 146 -1.33 9.60 14.32
N LYS A 147 -2.28 10.12 15.11
CA LYS A 147 -3.34 11.00 14.63
C LYS A 147 -2.80 12.30 14.05
N GLU A 148 -1.88 12.94 14.74
CA GLU A 148 -1.27 14.19 14.30
C GLU A 148 -0.44 13.99 13.02
N PHE A 149 0.38 12.94 12.99
CA PHE A 149 1.18 12.59 11.82
C PHE A 149 0.31 12.32 10.59
N VAL A 150 -0.71 11.45 10.72
CA VAL A 150 -1.61 11.10 9.62
C VAL A 150 -2.44 12.30 9.18
N LYS A 151 -2.93 13.12 10.12
CA LYS A 151 -3.69 14.33 9.80
C LYS A 151 -2.84 15.32 9.00
N MET A 152 -1.61 15.60 9.44
CA MET A 152 -0.70 16.51 8.73
C MET A 152 -0.38 15.95 7.33
N LEU A 153 -0.01 14.68 7.24
CA LEU A 153 0.26 14.01 5.98
C LEU A 153 -0.88 14.18 4.98
N LEU A 154 -2.11 13.88 5.40
CA LEU A 154 -3.28 13.99 4.53
C LEU A 154 -3.61 15.43 4.18
N GLN A 155 -3.57 16.32 5.16
CA GLN A 155 -3.93 17.72 4.95
C GLN A 155 -2.99 18.39 3.95
N GLU A 156 -1.68 18.28 4.16
CA GLU A 156 -0.70 18.97 3.34
C GLU A 156 -0.55 18.31 1.97
N THR A 157 -0.55 16.97 1.91
CA THR A 157 -0.49 16.24 0.62
C THR A 157 -1.71 16.54 -0.25
N LEU A 158 -2.93 16.42 0.29
CA LEU A 158 -4.15 16.59 -0.50
C LEU A 158 -4.37 18.07 -0.89
N ARG A 159 -4.00 19.02 -0.02
CA ARG A 159 -4.03 20.44 -0.36
C ARG A 159 -3.02 20.78 -1.47
N GLY A 160 -1.79 20.26 -1.40
CA GLY A 160 -0.79 20.45 -2.46
C GLY A 160 -1.23 19.87 -3.80
N MET A 161 -2.04 18.79 -3.79
CA MET A 161 -2.67 18.25 -4.98
C MET A 161 -3.82 19.12 -5.53
N GLY A 162 -4.29 20.11 -4.77
CA GLY A 162 -5.39 21.01 -5.14
C GLY A 162 -6.76 20.61 -4.60
N PHE A 163 -6.85 19.65 -3.68
CA PHE A 163 -8.10 19.28 -3.03
C PHE A 163 -8.35 20.14 -1.79
N ASN A 164 -9.58 20.58 -1.61
CA ASN A 164 -10.01 21.15 -0.34
C ASN A 164 -10.50 20.04 0.58
N VAL A 165 -9.85 19.87 1.73
CA VAL A 165 -10.14 18.78 2.66
C VAL A 165 -10.44 19.31 4.05
N ASP A 166 -11.49 18.77 4.64
CA ASP A 166 -11.85 18.95 6.04
C ASP A 166 -11.59 17.64 6.79
N ILE A 167 -10.78 17.69 7.86
CA ILE A 167 -10.40 16.53 8.66
C ILE A 167 -10.89 16.73 10.08
N LYS A 168 -11.88 15.93 10.48
CA LYS A 168 -12.38 15.90 11.85
C LYS A 168 -11.76 14.74 12.62
N GLU A 169 -11.29 15.04 13.83
CA GLU A 169 -10.76 14.05 14.76
C GLU A 169 -11.88 13.42 15.59
N ASP A 170 -11.83 12.09 15.73
CA ASP A 170 -12.64 11.30 16.64
C ASP A 170 -11.74 10.31 17.41
N LEU A 171 -12.33 9.55 18.33
CA LEU A 171 -11.60 8.53 19.09
C LEU A 171 -11.05 7.44 18.13
N ALA A 172 -9.72 7.30 18.07
CA ALA A 172 -9.00 6.40 17.17
C ALA A 172 -9.31 6.55 15.67
N LYS A 173 -9.91 7.67 15.25
CA LYS A 173 -10.36 7.85 13.86
C LYS A 173 -10.16 9.28 13.35
N LEU A 174 -9.98 9.39 12.05
CA LEU A 174 -10.07 10.65 11.30
C LEU A 174 -11.21 10.53 10.29
N ARG A 175 -12.11 11.52 10.26
CA ARG A 175 -13.10 11.66 9.20
C ARG A 175 -12.64 12.72 8.23
N LEU A 176 -12.43 12.31 6.98
CA LEU A 176 -12.00 13.16 5.89
C LEU A 176 -13.18 13.44 4.97
N LYS A 177 -13.46 14.71 4.75
CA LYS A 177 -14.42 15.17 3.75
C LYS A 177 -13.71 15.97 2.68
N VAL A 178 -13.94 15.60 1.43
CA VAL A 178 -13.36 16.26 0.25
C VAL A 178 -14.42 17.19 -0.35
N SER A 179 -14.07 18.46 -0.47
CA SER A 179 -14.85 19.47 -1.18
C SER A 179 -14.22 19.76 -2.54
N GLU A 180 -15.03 20.06 -3.56
CA GLU A 180 -14.48 20.56 -4.82
C GLU A 180 -13.85 21.94 -4.59
N CYS A 181 -12.64 22.14 -5.12
CA CYS A 181 -12.17 23.48 -5.40
C CYS A 181 -13.08 24.05 -6.50
N GLN A 182 -13.66 25.23 -6.27
CA GLN A 182 -14.20 26.04 -7.35
C GLN A 182 -13.04 26.33 -8.29
N GLN A 183 -13.10 25.78 -9.51
CA GLN A 183 -12.30 26.28 -10.62
C GLN A 183 -12.78 27.68 -10.99
#